data_AF-A0AAF0X7Y6-F1
#
_entry.id   AF-A0AAF0X7Y6-F1
#
_cell.length_a   1.000
_cell.length_b   1.000
_cell.length_c   1.000
_cell.angle_alpha   90.00
_cell.angle_beta   90.00
_cell.angle_gamma   90.00
#
_symmetry.space_group_name_H-M   'P 1'
#
loop_
_entity.id
_entity.type
_entity.pdbx_description
1 polymer ?
#
loop_
_entity_poly.entity_id
_entity_poly.type
_entity_poly.pdbx_seq_one_letter_code
_entity_poly.pdbx_strand_id
1 'polypeptide(L)' 'MLSIDEEGTEASPCTSIAMPPPEVPPLSIDFVADHPFLFIIREDSTGVVLFVGQVLNPLAI' A
#
# COMPACT_ATOMS: atom_id res chain seq x y z
N MET A 1 15.73 13.10 0.15
CA MET A 1 14.44 13.58 0.67
C MET A 1 13.38 12.71 0.03
N LEU A 2 12.62 11.95 0.82
CA LEU A 2 11.53 11.11 0.31
C LEU A 2 10.30 12.02 0.13
N SER A 3 9.77 12.10 -1.09
CA SER A 3 8.50 12.77 -1.39
C SER A 3 7.47 11.69 -1.69
N ILE A 4 6.28 11.82 -1.13
CA ILE A 4 5.15 10.92 -1.39
C ILE A 4 4.09 11.79 -2.05
N ASP A 5 3.71 11.45 -3.26
CA ASP A 5 2.66 12.10 -4.03
C ASP A 5 1.72 11.05 -4.64
N GLU A 6 0.59 11.52 -5.16
CA GLU A 6 -0.42 10.67 -5.79
C GLU A 6 0.02 10.15 -7.17
N GLU A 7 1.16 10.62 -7.69
CA GLU A 7 1.81 10.12 -8.91
C GLU A 7 2.67 8.86 -8.64
N GLY A 8 2.47 8.22 -7.49
CA GLY A 8 2.93 6.86 -7.22
C GLY A 8 2.27 5.80 -8.12
N THR A 9 2.76 4.56 -8.02
CA THR A 9 2.52 3.39 -8.87
C THR A 9 1.13 3.29 -9.57
N GLU A 10 1.20 3.11 -10.89
CA GLU A 10 0.08 2.84 -11.80
C GLU A 10 -0.89 1.79 -11.25
N ALA A 11 -2.16 2.17 -11.10
CA ALA A 11 -3.22 1.25 -10.72
C ALA A 11 -3.44 0.21 -11.83
N SER A 12 -3.00 -1.02 -11.60
CA SER A 12 -3.27 -2.12 -12.54
C SER A 12 -4.76 -2.46 -12.53
N PRO A 13 -5.48 -2.43 -13.68
CA PRO A 13 -6.87 -2.83 -13.73
C PRO A 13 -6.98 -4.32 -13.42
N CYS A 14 -7.72 -4.65 -12.34
CA CYS A 14 -8.03 -6.03 -11.98
C CYS A 14 -9.39 -6.41 -12.59
N THR A 15 -9.39 -6.91 -13.82
CA THR A 15 -10.60 -7.48 -14.45
C THR A 15 -10.77 -8.94 -14.01
N SER A 16 -11.32 -9.15 -12.81
CA SER A 16 -11.79 -10.48 -12.41
C SER A 16 -13.30 -10.60 -12.64
N ILE A 17 -13.72 -11.22 -13.74
CA ILE A 17 -15.07 -11.79 -13.85
C ILE A 17 -15.04 -13.14 -13.14
N ALA A 18 -15.12 -13.10 -11.81
CA ALA A 18 -15.42 -14.28 -11.01
C ALA A 18 -16.77 -14.01 -10.36
N MET A 19 -17.80 -14.76 -10.78
CA MET A 19 -19.11 -14.74 -10.11
C MET A 19 -18.90 -15.39 -8.72
N PRO A 20 -18.97 -14.64 -7.61
CA PRO A 20 -18.82 -15.24 -6.30
C PRO A 20 -20.04 -16.14 -6.00
N PRO A 21 -19.87 -17.27 -5.30
CA PRO A 21 -21.01 -17.98 -4.72
C PRO A 21 -21.80 -17.03 -3.80
N PRO A 22 -23.13 -17.20 -3.69
CA PRO A 22 -24.05 -16.17 -3.17
C PRO A 22 -23.91 -15.77 -1.68
N GLU A 23 -22.89 -16.23 -0.94
CA GLU A 23 -22.86 -16.12 0.53
C GLU A 23 -21.56 -15.59 1.16
N VAL A 24 -20.53 -15.25 0.37
CA VAL A 24 -19.30 -14.65 0.93
C VAL A 24 -19.13 -13.24 0.39
N PRO A 25 -19.48 -12.19 1.17
CA PRO A 25 -19.10 -10.84 0.79
C PRO A 25 -17.57 -10.81 0.65
N PRO A 26 -17.02 -10.16 -0.40
CA PRO A 26 -15.57 -10.01 -0.50
C PRO A 26 -15.07 -9.38 0.80
N LEU A 27 -14.08 -10.01 1.42
CA LEU A 27 -13.40 -9.45 2.58
C LEU A 27 -12.73 -8.14 2.15
N SER A 28 -13.45 -7.03 2.27
CA SER A 28 -12.90 -5.70 2.10
C SER A 28 -12.02 -5.41 3.31
N ILE A 29 -10.73 -5.30 3.07
CA ILE A 29 -9.76 -4.88 4.09
C ILE A 29 -9.56 -3.39 3.90
N ASP A 30 -10.03 -2.59 4.86
CA ASP A 30 -9.75 -1.16 4.90
C ASP A 30 -8.35 -0.94 5.48
N PHE A 31 -7.44 -0.40 4.66
CA PHE A 31 -6.13 0.03 5.12
C PHE A 31 -6.17 1.54 5.39
N VAL A 32 -6.16 1.92 6.67
CA VAL A 32 -6.20 3.32 7.12
C VAL A 32 -4.89 3.64 7.85
N ALA A 33 -4.04 4.44 7.22
CA ALA A 33 -2.74 4.89 7.76
C ALA A 33 -2.82 6.30 8.38
N ASP A 34 -3.81 6.52 9.25
CA ASP A 34 -4.08 7.80 9.94
C ASP A 34 -3.35 7.96 11.29
N HIS A 35 -2.43 7.04 11.59
CA HIS A 35 -1.66 6.96 12.82
C HIS A 35 -0.22 6.51 12.50
N PRO A 36 0.72 6.54 13.46
CA PRO A 36 2.11 6.21 13.17
C PRO A 36 2.30 4.83 12.53
N PHE A 37 3.04 4.78 11.44
CA PHE A 37 3.28 3.55 10.67
C PHE A 37 4.74 3.41 10.24
N LEU A 38 5.13 2.16 9.94
CA LEU A 38 6.42 1.82 9.36
C LEU A 38 6.28 1.65 7.85
N PHE A 39 7.31 2.01 7.10
CA PHE A 39 7.39 1.73 5.67
C PHE A 39 8.75 1.15 5.31
N ILE A 40 8.74 0.31 4.26
CA ILE A 40 9.93 -0.31 3.68
C ILE A 40 9.80 -0.19 2.17
N ILE A 41 10.84 0.31 1.51
CA ILE A 41 10.99 0.26 0.07
C ILE A 41 12.06 -0.79 -0.21
N ARG A 42 11.71 -1.84 -0.94
CA ARG A 42 12.61 -2.95 -1.27
C ARG A 42 12.52 -3.29 -2.75
N GLU A 43 13.59 -3.83 -3.30
CA GLU A 43 13.56 -4.52 -4.58
C GLU A 43 12.92 -5.90 -4.40
N ASP A 44 11.84 -6.20 -5.13
CA ASP A 44 11.08 -7.44 -4.90
C ASP A 44 11.77 -8.73 -5.37
N SER A 45 12.64 -8.65 -6.38
CA SER A 45 13.34 -9.82 -6.93
C SER A 45 14.45 -10.33 -6.02
N THR A 46 15.23 -9.40 -5.44
CA THR A 46 16.39 -9.69 -4.59
C THR A 46 16.07 -9.57 -3.09
N GLY A 47 14.98 -8.89 -2.75
CA GLY A 47 14.63 -8.55 -1.37
C GLY A 47 15.49 -7.44 -0.77
N VAL A 48 16.36 -6.79 -1.55
CA VAL A 48 17.25 -5.73 -1.05
C VAL A 48 16.42 -4.56 -0.55
N VAL A 49 16.63 -4.17 0.71
CA VAL A 49 15.99 -3.01 1.32
C VAL A 49 16.72 -1.75 0.85
N LEU A 50 15.98 -0.89 0.15
CA LEU A 50 16.47 0.40 -0.34
C LEU A 50 16.26 1.49 0.71
N PHE A 51 15.10 1.49 1.37
CA PHE A 51 14.75 2.43 2.43
C PHE A 51 13.91 1.77 3.51
N VAL A 52 14.09 2.24 4.75
CA VAL A 52 13.24 1.91 5.90
C VAL A 52 13.01 3.18 6.69
N GLY A 53 11.78 3.35 7.18
CA GLY A 53 11.45 4.52 7.98
C GLY A 53 10.16 4.34 8.76
N GLN A 54 9.91 5.33 9.61
CA GLN A 54 8.67 5.46 10.37
C GLN A 54 8.10 6.85 10.15
N VAL A 55 6.78 6.93 10.00
CA VAL A 55 6.04 8.18 9.97
C VAL A 55 5.36 8.33 11.33
N LEU A 56 5.80 9.30 12.13
CA LEU A 56 5.20 9.59 13.44
C LEU A 56 4.18 10.73 13.34
N ASN A 57 4.42 11.69 12.44
CA ASN A 57 3.52 12.80 12.14
C ASN A 57 3.65 13.18 10.66
N PRO A 58 2.66 12.91 9.82
CA PRO A 58 2.70 13.22 8.38
C PRO A 58 2.58 14.72 8.08
N LEU A 59 2.18 15.55 9.05
CA LEU A 59 2.06 17.00 8.91
C LEU A 59 3.33 17.78 9.28
N ALA A 60 4.37 17.08 9.74
CA ALA A 60 5.63 17.70 10.20
C ALA A 60 6.59 18.04 9.04
N ILE A 61 6.06 18.26 7.83
CA ILE A 61 6.81 18.58 6.61
C ILE A 61 6.76 20.09 6.36
#